data_AF-X1E7W9-F1
#
_entry.id   AF-X1E7W9-F1
#
_cell.length_a   1.000
_cell.length_b   1.000
_cell.length_c   1.000
_cell.angle_alpha   90.00
_cell.angle_beta   90.00
_cell.angle_gamma   90.00
#
_symmetry.space_group_name_H-M   'P 1'
#
loop_
_entity.id
_entity.type
_entity.pdbx_description
1 polymer ?
#
loop_
_entity_poly.entity_id
_entity_poly.type
_entity_poly.pdbx_seq_one_letter_code
_entity_poly.pdbx_strand_id
1 'polypeptide(L)'
;DNPTHCFEVEHTTDINSGMSRLIQIRPGLEKLFIVAPEDKRRRYEQFMNRTPYKLRRGDFKFISYEKLAELYETALPFHKLKAEILGE
;
A
#
# COMPACT_ATOMS: atom_id res chain seq x y z
N ASP A 1 -17.04 -12.58 0.15
CA ASP A 1 -16.06 -12.00 -0.78
C ASP A 1 -14.64 -12.37 -0.40
N ASN A 2 -13.79 -12.59 -1.41
CA ASN A 2 -12.36 -12.76 -1.18
C ASN A 2 -11.72 -11.37 -0.97
N PRO A 3 -10.70 -11.25 -0.10
CA PRO A 3 -9.96 -10.00 0.06
C PRO A 3 -9.27 -9.63 -1.25
N THR A 4 -9.30 -8.34 -1.60
CA THR A 4 -8.70 -7.78 -2.82
C THR A 4 -7.49 -6.88 -2.55
N HIS A 5 -7.29 -6.48 -1.29
CA HIS A 5 -6.21 -5.60 -0.85
C HIS A 5 -5.45 -6.22 0.31
N CYS A 6 -4.15 -5.94 0.38
CA CYS A 6 -3.31 -6.29 1.52
C CYS A 6 -2.34 -5.15 1.83
N PHE A 7 -2.13 -4.87 3.11
CA PHE A 7 -1.25 -3.81 3.59
C PHE A 7 -0.17 -4.40 4.49
N GLU A 8 1.06 -3.97 4.26
CA GLU A 8 2.23 -4.32 5.05
C GLU A 8 2.88 -3.00 5.51
N VAL A 9 2.92 -2.81 6.83
CA VAL A 9 3.40 -1.57 7.46
C VAL A 9 4.82 -1.78 7.96
N GLU A 10 5.79 -1.13 7.33
CA GLU A 10 7.22 -1.42 7.50
C GLU A 10 8.00 -0.23 8.08
N HIS A 11 7.93 -0.03 9.39
CA HIS A 11 8.64 1.06 10.09
C HIS A 11 10.12 0.74 10.33
N THR A 12 10.43 -0.40 10.95
CA THR A 12 11.76 -0.71 11.49
C THR A 12 12.51 -1.80 10.71
N THR A 13 11.78 -2.74 10.12
CA THR A 13 12.32 -3.94 9.48
C THR A 13 12.76 -3.72 8.03
N ASP A 14 13.50 -4.71 7.51
CA ASP A 14 13.86 -4.80 6.10
C ASP A 14 12.59 -5.03 5.27
N ILE A 15 12.30 -4.05 4.41
CA ILE A 15 11.20 -4.03 3.44
C ILE A 15 11.11 -5.33 2.60
N ASN A 16 12.21 -6.04 2.46
CA ASN A 16 12.26 -7.36 1.82
C ASN A 16 11.37 -8.39 2.46
N SER A 17 11.37 -8.43 3.79
CA SER A 17 10.62 -9.44 4.52
C SER A 17 9.12 -9.23 4.31
N GLY A 18 8.64 -7.98 4.40
CA GLY A 18 7.26 -7.61 4.10
C GLY A 18 6.86 -7.89 2.66
N MET A 19 7.69 -7.50 1.70
CA MET A 19 7.41 -7.79 0.29
C MET A 19 7.34 -9.30 -0.01
N SER A 20 8.22 -10.09 0.62
CA SER A 20 8.21 -11.55 0.49
C SER A 20 6.94 -12.15 1.09
N ARG A 21 6.44 -11.63 2.21
CA ARG A 21 5.15 -12.04 2.78
C ARG A 21 4.01 -11.72 1.81
N LEU A 22 3.95 -10.49 1.30
CA LEU A 22 2.89 -10.05 0.37
C LEU A 22 2.80 -10.91 -0.90
N ILE A 23 3.94 -11.32 -1.47
CA ILE A 23 3.90 -12.11 -2.70
C ILE A 23 3.46 -13.56 -2.48
N GLN A 24 3.61 -14.08 -1.27
CA GLN A 24 3.15 -15.41 -0.88
C GLN A 24 1.65 -15.45 -0.58
N ILE A 25 1.00 -14.29 -0.44
CA ILE A 25 -0.43 -14.24 -0.17
C ILE A 25 -1.21 -14.68 -1.41
N ARG A 26 -2.30 -15.41 -1.14
CA ARG A 26 -3.21 -16.12 -2.04
C ARG A 26 -3.39 -15.47 -3.44
N PRO A 27 -3.51 -16.29 -4.50
CA PRO A 27 -3.93 -15.82 -5.83
C PRO A 27 -5.25 -15.01 -5.76
N GLY A 28 -5.29 -13.85 -6.42
CA GLY A 28 -6.47 -12.95 -6.48
C GLY A 28 -6.32 -11.63 -5.73
N LEU A 29 -5.24 -11.43 -4.98
CA LEU A 29 -4.89 -10.11 -4.44
C LEU A 29 -4.16 -9.29 -5.48
N GLU A 30 -4.80 -8.23 -5.97
CA GLU A 30 -4.27 -7.35 -7.02
C GLU A 30 -3.75 -6.02 -6.48
N LYS A 31 -3.93 -5.75 -5.18
CA LYS A 31 -3.55 -4.47 -4.55
C LYS A 31 -2.75 -4.71 -3.27
N LEU A 32 -1.44 -4.80 -3.44
CA LEU A 32 -0.46 -5.07 -2.40
C LEU A 32 0.23 -3.76 -2.00
N PHE A 33 -0.07 -3.23 -0.82
CA PHE A 33 0.43 -1.95 -0.35
C PHE A 33 1.58 -2.14 0.65
N ILE A 34 2.69 -1.46 0.39
CA ILE A 34 3.75 -1.22 1.36
C ILE A 34 3.55 0.18 1.92
N VAL A 35 3.38 0.28 3.24
CA VAL A 35 3.27 1.56 3.95
C VAL A 35 4.52 1.76 4.80
N ALA A 36 5.36 2.73 4.44
CA ALA A 36 6.68 2.89 5.04
C ALA A 36 7.16 4.36 4.96
N PRO A 37 8.21 4.77 5.68
CA PRO A 37 8.75 6.12 5.51
C PRO A 37 9.37 6.30 4.11
N GLU A 38 9.34 7.53 3.61
CA GLU A 38 9.72 7.86 2.23
C GLU A 38 11.17 7.49 1.88
N ASP A 39 12.07 7.49 2.86
CA ASP A 39 13.47 7.07 2.71
C ASP A 39 13.63 5.61 2.25
N LYS A 40 12.63 4.76 2.47
CA LYS A 40 12.58 3.37 1.99
C LYS A 40 12.13 3.23 0.53
N ARG A 41 11.58 4.28 -0.11
CA ARG A 41 11.08 4.22 -1.49
C ARG A 41 12.14 3.74 -2.48
N ARG A 42 13.37 4.26 -2.36
CA ARG A 42 14.48 3.86 -3.25
C ARG A 42 14.74 2.35 -3.16
N ARG A 43 14.70 1.80 -1.95
CA ARG A 43 14.90 0.36 -1.71
C ARG A 43 13.73 -0.45 -2.29
N TYR A 44 12.49 -0.02 -2.07
CA TYR A 44 11.31 -0.60 -2.71
C TYR A 44 11.44 -0.69 -4.24
N GLU A 45 11.80 0.41 -4.90
CA GLU A 45 11.94 0.44 -6.37
C GLU A 45 13.05 -0.49 -6.87
N GLN A 46 14.14 -0.65 -6.11
CA GLN A 46 15.18 -1.64 -6.43
C GLN A 46 14.63 -3.07 -6.40
N PHE A 47 13.74 -3.40 -5.45
CA PHE A 47 13.12 -4.72 -5.39
C PHE A 47 12.07 -4.95 -6.47
N MET A 48 11.31 -3.91 -6.86
CA MET A 48 10.34 -3.98 -7.96
C MET A 48 10.97 -4.39 -9.30
N ASN A 49 12.28 -4.20 -9.46
CA ASN A 49 13.01 -4.62 -10.66
C ASN A 49 13.55 -6.06 -10.60
N ARG A 50 13.38 -6.77 -9.47
CA ARG A 50 13.90 -8.14 -9.25
C ARG A 50 12.77 -9.17 -9.32
N THR A 51 13.08 -10.37 -9.80
CA THR A 51 12.19 -11.54 -9.68
C THR A 51 12.08 -11.93 -8.20
N PRO A 52 10.89 -12.29 -7.68
CA PRO A 52 9.60 -12.45 -8.38
C PRO A 52 8.77 -11.16 -8.52
N TYR A 53 9.11 -10.08 -7.81
CA TYR A 53 8.32 -8.85 -7.76
C TYR A 53 8.09 -8.20 -9.14
N LYS A 54 9.08 -8.25 -10.03
CA LYS A 54 8.98 -7.75 -11.40
C LYS A 54 7.77 -8.30 -12.16
N LEU A 55 7.43 -9.58 -11.94
CA LEU A 55 6.31 -10.25 -12.62
C LEU A 55 4.94 -9.75 -12.15
N ARG A 56 4.88 -9.22 -10.93
CA ARG A 56 3.65 -8.73 -10.28
C ARG A 56 3.73 -7.24 -9.95
N ARG A 57 4.61 -6.48 -10.61
CA ARG A 57 4.91 -5.09 -10.26
C ARG A 57 3.66 -4.19 -10.29
N GLY A 58 2.71 -4.49 -11.18
CA GLY A 58 1.44 -3.75 -11.27
C GLY A 58 0.60 -3.81 -9.99
N ASP A 59 0.71 -4.91 -9.26
CA ASP A 59 -0.07 -5.20 -8.05
C ASP A 59 0.48 -4.42 -6.83
N PHE A 60 1.79 -4.11 -6.83
CA PHE A 60 2.45 -3.45 -5.71
C PHE A 60 2.29 -1.93 -5.77
N LYS A 61 2.04 -1.34 -4.60
CA LYS A 61 1.96 0.11 -4.39
C LYS A 61 2.76 0.48 -3.15
N PHE A 62 3.47 1.60 -3.22
CA PHE A 62 4.15 2.20 -2.07
C PHE A 62 3.41 3.46 -1.64
N ILE A 63 3.13 3.58 -0.35
CA ILE A 63 2.51 4.76 0.26
C ILE A 63 3.41 5.22 1.41
N SER A 64 3.82 6.48 1.40
CA SER A 64 4.56 7.04 2.54
C SER A 64 3.63 7.39 3.68
N TYR A 65 4.14 7.49 4.91
CA TYR A 65 3.32 7.93 6.05
C TYR A 65 2.75 9.33 5.84
N GLU A 66 3.52 10.24 5.24
CA GLU A 66 3.09 11.59 4.92
C GLU A 66 1.93 11.58 3.93
N LYS A 67 2.02 10.74 2.88
CA LYS A 67 0.95 10.64 1.89
C LYS A 67 -0.30 9.95 2.45
N LEU A 68 -0.12 8.99 3.35
CA LEU A 68 -1.23 8.34 4.05
C LEU A 68 -1.95 9.32 5.00
N ALA A 69 -1.19 10.14 5.72
CA ALA A 69 -1.74 11.20 6.55
C ALA A 69 -2.50 12.23 5.69
N GLU A 70 -1.91 12.68 4.57
CA GLU A 70 -2.59 13.59 3.64
C GLU A 70 -3.90 13.01 3.11
N LEU A 71 -3.93 11.71 2.78
CA LEU A 71 -5.15 11.03 2.37
C LEU A 71 -6.21 11.08 3.46
N TYR A 72 -5.84 10.77 4.71
CA TYR A 72 -6.76 10.80 5.84
C TYR A 72 -7.34 12.19 6.09
N GLU A 73 -6.47 13.20 6.17
CA GLU A 73 -6.86 14.60 6.41
C GLU A 73 -7.73 15.16 5.29
N THR A 74 -7.61 14.64 4.06
CA THR A 74 -8.45 15.05 2.92
C THR A 74 -9.76 14.26 2.86
N ALA A 75 -9.70 12.95 3.13
CA ALA A 75 -10.87 12.08 3.04
C ALA A 75 -11.90 12.39 4.14
N LEU A 76 -11.45 12.74 5.34
CA LEU A 76 -12.34 13.00 6.47
C LEU A 76 -13.32 14.18 6.21
N PRO A 77 -12.86 15.38 5.79
CA PRO A 77 -13.75 16.47 5.39
C PRO A 77 -14.65 16.11 4.22
N PHE A 78 -14.12 15.41 3.20
CA PHE A 78 -14.91 14.97 2.05
C PHE A 78 -16.09 14.08 2.48
N HIS A 79 -15.84 13.07 3.31
CA HIS A 79 -16.88 12.16 3.77
C HIS A 79 -17.93 12.87 4.64
N LYS A 80 -17.51 13.82 5.50
CA LYS A 80 -18.45 14.65 6.28
C LYS A 80 -19.35 15.48 5.38
N LEU A 81 -18.78 16.18 4.41
CA LEU A 81 -19.53 17.02 3.48
C LEU A 81 -20.46 16.17 2.59
N LYS A 82 -19.98 15.01 2.13
CA LYS A 82 -20.77 14.07 1.35
C LYS A 82 -22.00 13.60 2.13
N ALA A 83 -21.85 13.23 3.40
CA ALA A 83 -22.95 12.82 4.27
C ALA A 83 -23.96 13.96 4.48
N GLU A 84 -23.49 15.19 4.69
CA GLU A 84 -24.36 16.36 4.87
C GLU A 84 -25.19 16.67 3.62
N ILE A 85 -24.58 16.60 2.42
CA ILE A 85 -25.25 16.94 1.16
C ILE A 85 -26.15 15.81 0.66
N LEU A 86 -25.71 14.55 0.79
CA LEU A 86 -26.35 13.40 0.15
C LEU A 86 -27.17 12.52 1.12
N GLY A 87 -27.05 12.73 2.43
CA GLY A 87 -27.82 12.00 3.45
C GLY A 87 -27.45 10.52 3.62
N GLU A 88 -26.21 10.14 3.26
CA GLU A 88 -25.63 8.81 3.53
C GLU A 88 -24.88 8.77 4.87
#